data_AF-A0A4R6ZUA2-F1
#
_entry.id   AF-A0A4R6ZUA2-F1
#
_cell.length_a   1.000
_cell.length_b   1.000
_cell.length_c   1.000
_cell.angle_alpha   90.00
_cell.angle_beta   90.00
_cell.angle_gamma   90.00
#
_symmetry.space_group_name_H-M   'P 1'
#
loop_
_entity.id
_entity.type
_entity.pdbx_description
1 polymer ?
#
loop_
_entity_poly.entity_id
_entity_poly.type
_entity_poly.pdbx_seq_one_letter_code
_entity_poly.pdbx_strand_id
1 'polypeptide(L)'
;MSLAHTRRGRALEQSGRIRFQEPPSLLLIGPEQQGSFLFQQQAYPFTLTLRRAREAELILRGDERTNGLVVLSGMAALDCQLFDYENQVGTEYLFGTVRCPALVEKLAQGQAIISDEREGLNPRNAFVQAFSRAVSRLIGPHVLAEQEKLRHLARATTSGRTAHMIEHLLQRMSRAAIQDLGIAPPPARSPVEEHAAPPTALRFTTPFYYRRPGHPFHVALLVDAEQLPEEAVLTIDYALPDSIAIDAAPREVPVAELGEAGRLTWTLSGEAAGARGEINVRAGAYWAWCEIVLSEQASHHGQGGVPHPPRHGPARDHGEAMFLGYEFRNLEDTLDRAVYSPEERKILINTGAPTVQLYVDGRGHFRDSARLLLAELFLDVIAEELATRSLEGSGRQGSVADFHATKQAIIRRYGSEVHRAFLTG
;
A
#
# COMPACT_ATOMS: atom_id res chain seq x y z
N MET A 1 -0.85 -4.89 51.43
CA MET A 1 -2.21 -5.45 51.31
C MET A 1 -2.72 -5.14 49.91
N SER A 2 -3.17 -6.13 49.15
CA SER A 2 -3.60 -5.99 47.76
C SER A 2 -5.09 -6.28 47.67
N LEU A 3 -5.86 -5.40 47.03
CA LEU A 3 -7.29 -5.53 46.80
C LEU A 3 -7.51 -6.11 45.39
N ALA A 4 -8.09 -7.30 45.31
CA ALA A 4 -8.44 -7.94 44.05
C ALA A 4 -9.88 -7.58 43.66
N HIS A 5 -10.07 -6.91 42.52
CA HIS A 5 -11.39 -6.69 41.95
C HIS A 5 -11.77 -7.89 41.07
N THR A 6 -12.81 -8.63 41.46
CA THR A 6 -13.26 -9.80 40.69
C THR A 6 -14.53 -9.45 39.91
N ARG A 7 -14.53 -9.68 38.59
CA ARG A 7 -15.77 -9.79 37.80
C ARG A 7 -15.69 -11.03 36.90
N ARG A 8 -16.61 -11.98 37.12
CA ARG A 8 -16.75 -13.24 36.34
C ARG A 8 -15.50 -14.14 36.28
N GLY A 9 -14.90 -14.45 37.43
CA GLY A 9 -14.05 -15.64 37.59
C GLY A 9 -12.74 -15.71 36.80
N ARG A 10 -12.36 -14.67 36.05
CA ARG A 10 -11.01 -14.51 35.49
C ARG A 10 -10.33 -13.33 36.17
N ALA A 11 -9.22 -13.61 36.85
CA ALA A 11 -8.33 -12.60 37.38
C ALA A 11 -7.60 -11.93 36.20
N LEU A 12 -8.04 -10.73 35.84
CA LEU A 12 -7.33 -9.83 34.94
C LEU A 12 -6.86 -8.65 35.80
N GLU A 13 -5.56 -8.37 35.71
CA GLU A 13 -4.83 -7.29 36.38
C GLU A 13 -4.31 -7.58 37.80
N GLN A 14 -3.04 -7.98 37.83
CA GLN A 14 -2.19 -7.75 38.99
C GLN A 14 -1.83 -6.25 39.01
N SER A 15 -2.28 -5.51 40.02
CA SER A 15 -1.75 -4.18 40.33
C SER A 15 -0.30 -4.29 40.80
N GLY A 16 0.61 -4.46 39.84
CA GLY A 16 2.04 -4.35 40.03
C GLY A 16 2.49 -2.90 39.93
N ARG A 17 3.59 -2.56 40.61
CA ARG A 17 4.26 -1.27 40.45
C ARG A 17 4.72 -1.17 38.98
N ILE A 18 4.15 -0.23 38.23
CA ILE A 18 4.58 0.05 36.85
C ILE A 18 6.07 0.41 36.91
N ARG A 19 6.90 -0.39 36.25
CA ARG A 19 8.34 -0.14 36.10
C ARG A 19 8.61 0.01 34.62
N PHE A 20 9.28 1.11 34.25
CA PHE A 20 9.82 1.27 32.91
C PHE A 20 10.77 0.10 32.63
N GLN A 21 10.49 -0.65 31.57
CA GLN A 21 11.39 -1.66 31.04
C GLN A 21 12.08 -1.08 29.82
N GLU A 22 13.39 -0.92 29.91
CA GLU A 22 14.17 -0.44 28.78
C GLU A 22 14.18 -1.50 27.66
N PRO A 23 13.81 -1.14 26.41
CA PRO A 23 13.86 -2.09 25.30
C PRO A 23 15.32 -2.46 24.97
N PRO A 24 15.57 -3.66 24.41
CA PRO A 24 16.89 -4.03 23.91
C PRO A 24 17.44 -2.96 22.96
N SER A 25 18.58 -2.37 23.31
CA SER A 25 19.07 -1.15 22.68
C SER A 25 20.56 -1.18 22.34
N LEU A 26 20.94 -0.37 21.36
CA LEU A 26 22.31 0.00 21.03
C LEU A 26 22.55 1.41 21.58
N LEU A 27 23.66 1.61 22.28
CA LEU A 27 24.08 2.93 22.72
C LEU A 27 24.70 3.70 21.55
N LEU A 28 24.16 4.89 21.26
CA LEU A 28 24.63 5.76 20.18
C LEU A 28 25.49 6.92 20.72
N ILE A 29 25.04 7.55 21.81
CA ILE A 29 25.74 8.65 22.49
C ILE A 29 25.72 8.36 23.99
N GLY A 30 26.85 8.52 24.66
CA GLY A 30 26.98 8.36 26.11
C GLY A 30 27.55 6.99 26.53
N PRO A 31 27.18 6.47 27.72
CA PRO A 31 26.26 7.08 28.68
C PRO A 31 26.77 8.43 29.19
N GLU A 32 25.84 9.36 29.45
CA GLU A 32 26.11 10.70 30.01
C GLU A 32 27.19 11.51 29.29
N GLN A 33 27.15 11.50 27.95
CA GLN A 33 28.04 12.32 27.14
C GLN A 33 27.91 13.78 27.55
N GLN A 34 29.04 14.40 27.91
CA GLN A 34 29.09 15.81 28.29
C GLN A 34 28.84 16.69 27.05
N GLY A 35 27.98 17.69 27.23
CA GLY A 35 27.69 18.75 26.27
C GLY A 35 27.56 20.09 26.98
N SER A 36 27.63 21.17 26.23
CA SER A 36 27.37 22.50 26.76
C SER A 36 26.75 23.42 25.71
N PHE A 37 26.08 24.46 26.18
CA PHE A 37 25.55 25.52 25.33
C PHE A 37 25.86 26.89 25.92
N LEU A 38 25.94 27.89 25.04
CA LEU A 38 26.18 29.27 25.44
C LEU A 38 24.84 30.01 25.51
N PHE A 39 24.63 30.72 26.62
CA PHE A 39 23.54 31.66 26.77
C PHE A 39 24.06 32.89 27.50
N GLN A 40 23.86 34.09 26.91
CA GLN A 40 24.39 35.35 27.46
C GLN A 40 25.90 35.26 27.80
N GLN A 41 26.69 34.66 26.90
CA GLN A 41 28.15 34.45 27.05
C GLN A 41 28.57 33.52 28.19
N GLN A 42 27.63 32.90 28.91
CA GLN A 42 27.91 31.89 29.92
C GLN A 42 27.67 30.48 29.36
N ALA A 43 28.58 29.56 29.64
CA ALA A 43 28.46 28.16 29.27
C ALA A 43 27.66 27.39 30.33
N TYR A 44 26.67 26.62 29.88
CA TYR A 44 25.84 25.77 30.72
C TYR A 44 26.02 24.31 30.34
N PRO A 45 26.42 23.42 31.27
CA PRO A 45 26.64 22.02 30.98
C PRO A 45 25.33 21.22 30.96
N PHE A 46 25.34 20.14 30.18
CA PHE A 46 24.32 19.10 30.21
C PHE A 46 24.95 17.74 29.91
N THR A 47 24.27 16.65 30.26
CA THR A 47 24.66 15.29 29.84
C THR A 47 23.60 14.67 28.95
N LEU A 48 24.03 13.89 27.96
CA LEU A 48 23.17 13.27 26.97
C LEU A 48 23.45 11.77 26.89
N THR A 49 22.40 10.98 26.92
CA THR A 49 22.44 9.57 26.53
C THR A 49 21.43 9.36 25.41
N LEU A 50 21.89 8.88 24.26
CA LEU A 50 21.06 8.51 23.13
C LEU A 50 21.24 7.02 22.85
N ARG A 51 20.13 6.32 22.70
CA ARG A 51 20.07 4.90 22.38
C ARG A 51 19.15 4.66 21.19
N ARG A 52 19.38 3.55 20.52
CA ARG A 52 18.58 3.03 19.43
C ARG A 52 17.98 1.69 19.82
N ALA A 53 16.66 1.54 19.75
CA ALA A 53 16.01 0.23 19.91
C ALA A 53 16.46 -0.73 18.79
N ARG A 54 16.71 -2.00 19.12
CA ARG A 54 17.16 -3.01 18.15
C ARG A 54 16.02 -3.64 17.37
N GLU A 55 14.93 -3.99 18.07
CA GLU A 55 13.87 -4.87 17.52
C GLU A 55 12.45 -4.38 17.80
N ALA A 56 12.27 -3.18 18.36
CA ALA A 56 10.95 -2.64 18.69
C ALA A 56 10.80 -1.20 18.19
N GLU A 57 9.67 -0.92 17.54
CA GLU A 57 9.20 0.44 17.34
C GLU A 57 8.74 1.02 18.68
N LEU A 58 9.06 2.28 18.92
CA LEU A 58 8.69 2.98 20.14
C LEU A 58 7.38 3.74 19.95
N ILE A 59 6.60 3.85 21.02
CA ILE A 59 5.36 4.64 21.03
C ILE A 59 5.74 6.11 20.86
N LEU A 60 5.22 6.75 19.81
CA LEU A 60 5.62 8.09 19.40
C LEU A 60 4.83 9.23 20.06
N ARG A 61 3.64 8.93 20.60
CA ARG A 61 2.67 9.93 21.07
C ARG A 61 1.89 9.43 22.28
N GLY A 62 1.30 10.39 23.00
CA GLY A 62 0.47 10.14 24.17
C GLY A 62 1.29 9.89 25.44
N ASP A 63 0.60 9.67 26.56
CA ASP A 63 1.22 9.51 27.88
C ASP A 63 2.10 8.26 27.99
N GLU A 64 1.91 7.30 27.09
CA GLU A 64 2.70 6.06 26.98
C GLU A 64 3.90 6.18 26.04
N ARG A 65 4.24 7.39 25.59
CA ARG A 65 5.37 7.65 24.68
C ARG A 65 6.66 7.02 25.21
N THR A 66 7.28 6.17 24.40
CA THR A 66 8.57 5.52 24.70
C THR A 66 9.71 5.99 23.81
N ASN A 67 9.44 6.79 22.77
CA ASN A 67 10.46 7.40 21.91
C ASN A 67 10.84 8.80 22.41
N GLY A 68 12.04 9.25 22.05
CA GLY A 68 12.52 10.60 22.34
C GLY A 68 13.42 10.72 23.58
N LEU A 69 13.91 11.93 23.82
CA LEU A 69 14.77 12.24 24.95
C LEU A 69 13.95 12.77 26.11
N VAL A 70 13.97 12.05 27.23
CA VAL A 70 13.43 12.57 28.49
C VAL A 70 14.35 13.69 28.98
N VAL A 71 13.80 14.90 29.06
CA VAL A 71 14.50 16.08 29.55
C VAL A 71 14.39 16.13 31.06
N LEU A 72 15.52 15.96 31.74
CA LEU A 72 15.61 15.87 33.19
C LEU A 72 16.35 17.07 33.76
N SER A 73 15.86 17.58 34.89
CA SER A 73 16.54 18.63 35.66
C SER A 73 16.29 18.38 37.15
N GLY A 74 17.35 18.04 37.89
CA GLY A 74 17.23 17.51 39.25
C GLY A 74 16.40 16.23 39.29
N MET A 75 15.31 16.24 40.06
CA MET A 75 14.35 15.13 40.16
C MET A 75 13.16 15.25 39.19
N ALA A 76 13.07 16.33 38.42
CA ALA A 76 11.94 16.59 37.54
C ALA A 76 12.21 16.06 36.13
N ALA A 77 11.22 15.39 35.54
CA ALA A 77 11.10 15.22 34.10
C ALA A 77 10.26 16.39 33.57
N LEU A 78 10.88 17.19 32.71
CA LEU A 78 10.30 18.43 32.19
C LEU A 78 9.62 18.23 30.85
N ASP A 79 10.08 17.27 30.05
CA ASP A 79 9.61 17.04 28.69
C ASP A 79 10.10 15.68 28.15
N CYS A 80 9.53 15.23 27.03
CA CYS A 80 9.99 14.09 26.23
C CYS A 80 9.89 14.43 24.74
N GLN A 81 11.03 14.72 24.10
CA GLN A 81 11.10 15.21 22.71
C GLN A 81 12.45 14.92 22.04
N LEU A 82 12.57 15.20 20.74
CA LEU A 82 13.77 15.12 19.90
C LEU A 82 14.15 16.46 19.25
N PHE A 83 13.60 17.57 19.77
CA PHE A 83 13.96 18.93 19.36
C PHE A 83 13.75 19.15 17.86
N ASP A 84 14.80 19.57 17.12
CA ASP A 84 14.69 19.85 15.69
C ASP A 84 14.37 18.61 14.84
N TYR A 85 14.49 17.41 15.43
CA TYR A 85 14.24 16.13 14.76
C TYR A 85 12.89 15.50 15.12
N GLU A 86 12.02 16.22 15.81
CA GLU A 86 10.68 15.72 16.14
C GLU A 86 9.91 15.29 14.87
N ASN A 87 9.29 14.11 14.90
CA ASN A 87 8.55 13.51 13.78
C ASN A 87 9.36 13.28 12.48
N GLN A 88 10.69 13.21 12.53
CA GLN A 88 11.49 12.85 11.35
C GLN A 88 11.69 11.34 11.20
N VAL A 89 11.87 10.85 9.97
CA VAL A 89 12.15 9.43 9.68
C VAL A 89 13.42 8.96 10.40
N GLY A 90 13.37 7.76 10.96
CA GLY A 90 14.47 7.15 11.72
C GLY A 90 14.48 7.50 13.20
N THR A 91 13.69 8.49 13.62
CA THR A 91 13.56 8.87 15.03
C THR A 91 12.68 7.93 15.85
N GLU A 92 11.97 7.01 15.21
CA GLU A 92 11.05 6.07 15.88
C GLU A 92 11.78 5.01 16.71
N TYR A 93 13.07 4.85 16.47
CA TYR A 93 13.94 3.92 17.19
C TYR A 93 14.77 4.62 18.24
N LEU A 94 14.75 5.96 18.27
CA LEU A 94 15.63 6.75 19.10
C LEU A 94 14.95 7.10 20.42
N PHE A 95 15.67 6.86 21.51
CA PHE A 95 15.25 7.23 22.84
C PHE A 95 16.44 7.49 23.74
N GLY A 96 16.19 8.15 24.86
CA GLY A 96 17.22 8.34 25.87
C GLY A 96 16.89 9.46 26.84
N THR A 97 17.93 10.10 27.34
CA THR A 97 17.80 11.12 28.38
C THR A 97 18.76 12.26 28.14
N VAL A 98 18.30 13.48 28.39
CA VAL A 98 19.16 14.65 28.50
C VAL A 98 18.99 15.28 29.88
N ARG A 99 20.09 15.51 30.60
CA ARG A 99 20.07 16.12 31.95
C ARG A 99 20.69 17.51 31.89
N CYS A 100 19.91 18.54 32.23
CA CYS A 100 20.41 19.91 32.32
C CYS A 100 19.94 20.54 33.65
N PRO A 101 20.82 20.63 34.67
CA PRO A 101 20.48 21.23 35.97
C PRO A 101 20.01 22.69 35.86
N ALA A 102 20.58 23.44 34.92
CA ALA A 102 20.30 24.87 34.76
C ALA A 102 18.83 25.17 34.37
N LEU A 103 18.08 24.22 33.82
CA LEU A 103 16.66 24.44 33.47
C LEU A 103 15.80 24.75 34.71
N VAL A 104 15.95 23.99 35.80
CA VAL A 104 15.23 24.25 37.06
C VAL A 104 15.75 25.52 37.74
N GLU A 105 17.06 25.79 37.67
CA GLU A 105 17.63 27.03 38.22
C GLU A 105 17.05 28.27 37.55
N LYS A 106 16.95 28.28 36.21
CA LYS A 106 16.34 29.38 35.45
C LYS A 106 14.84 29.50 35.70
N LEU A 107 14.14 28.37 35.84
CA LEU A 107 12.73 28.36 36.23
C LEU A 107 12.53 29.00 37.62
N ALA A 108 13.38 28.66 38.60
CA ALA A 108 13.34 29.24 39.94
C ALA A 108 13.66 30.75 39.96
N GLN A 109 14.41 31.24 38.97
CA GLN A 109 14.66 32.67 38.74
C GLN A 109 13.50 33.40 38.03
N GLY A 110 12.38 32.72 37.79
CA GLY A 110 11.18 33.29 37.17
C GLY A 110 11.20 33.31 35.64
N GLN A 111 12.12 32.58 34.98
CA GLN A 111 12.08 32.45 33.53
C GLN A 111 11.02 31.43 33.11
N ALA A 112 10.28 31.73 32.04
CA ALA A 112 9.28 30.83 31.44
C ALA A 112 9.98 29.70 30.67
N ILE A 113 10.57 28.74 31.39
CA ILE A 113 11.24 27.55 30.82
C ILE A 113 10.23 26.49 30.37
N ILE A 114 9.09 26.38 31.07
CA ILE A 114 7.97 25.50 30.72
C ILE A 114 6.90 26.35 30.02
N SER A 115 6.18 25.78 29.06
CA SER A 115 5.08 26.47 28.38
C SER A 115 3.93 26.81 29.34
N ASP A 116 3.14 27.83 29.04
CA ASP A 116 2.02 28.26 29.89
C ASP A 116 0.94 27.16 30.01
N GLU A 117 0.77 26.37 28.95
CA GLU A 117 -0.12 25.20 28.87
C GLU A 117 0.44 23.98 29.63
N ARG A 118 1.68 24.07 30.14
CA ARG A 118 2.41 23.00 30.85
C ARG A 118 2.60 21.71 30.03
N GLU A 119 2.66 21.85 28.72
CA GLU A 119 2.84 20.74 27.77
C GLU A 119 4.33 20.38 27.51
N GLY A 120 5.27 21.11 28.12
CA GLY A 120 6.70 20.83 27.95
C GLY A 120 7.56 22.09 28.04
N LEU A 121 8.76 22.04 27.46
CA LEU A 121 9.64 23.20 27.38
C LEU A 121 9.02 24.30 26.52
N ASN A 122 9.24 25.56 26.89
CA ASN A 122 8.76 26.72 26.14
C ASN A 122 9.71 27.05 24.97
N PRO A 123 9.33 26.81 23.70
CA PRO A 123 10.19 27.05 22.56
C PRO A 123 10.42 28.54 22.28
N ARG A 124 9.62 29.44 22.86
CA ARG A 124 9.78 30.89 22.70
C ARG A 124 10.87 31.48 23.61
N ASN A 125 11.30 30.72 24.62
CA ASN A 125 12.33 31.17 25.54
C ASN A 125 13.73 31.02 24.92
N ALA A 126 14.53 32.09 24.92
CA ALA A 126 15.85 32.10 24.30
C ALA A 126 16.86 31.13 24.97
N PHE A 127 16.72 30.86 26.27
CA PHE A 127 17.53 29.86 26.98
C PHE A 127 17.20 28.46 26.49
N VAL A 128 15.90 28.14 26.40
CA VAL A 128 15.41 26.86 25.87
C VAL A 128 15.86 26.67 24.42
N GLN A 129 15.75 27.70 23.56
CA GLN A 129 16.23 27.62 22.18
C GLN A 129 17.72 27.32 22.08
N ALA A 130 18.55 27.97 22.92
CA ALA A 130 19.99 27.73 22.94
C ALA A 130 20.31 26.28 23.36
N PHE A 131 19.61 25.78 24.37
CA PHE A 131 19.69 24.39 24.81
C PHE A 131 19.24 23.42 23.71
N SER A 132 18.04 23.59 23.15
CA SER A 132 17.50 22.74 22.08
C SER A 132 18.46 22.63 20.90
N ARG A 133 18.99 23.77 20.40
CA ARG A 133 19.96 23.77 19.29
C ARG A 133 21.26 23.03 19.62
N ALA A 134 21.70 23.05 20.88
CA ALA A 134 22.90 22.34 21.28
C ALA A 134 22.66 20.82 21.34
N VAL A 135 21.50 20.40 21.86
CA VAL A 135 21.12 18.98 21.88
C VAL A 135 20.91 18.47 20.45
N SER A 136 20.17 19.20 19.61
CA SER A 136 19.98 18.88 18.19
C SER A 136 21.30 18.66 17.47
N ARG A 137 22.28 19.56 17.65
CA ARG A 137 23.60 19.41 17.02
C ARG A 137 24.32 18.11 17.40
N LEU A 138 24.14 17.62 18.63
CA LEU A 138 24.75 16.36 19.06
C LEU A 138 24.04 15.13 18.49
N ILE A 139 22.71 15.14 18.42
CA ILE A 139 21.96 13.98 17.92
C ILE A 139 21.89 13.92 16.40
N GLY A 140 22.06 15.05 15.71
CA GLY A 140 21.92 15.18 14.26
C GLY A 140 22.67 14.15 13.42
N PRO A 141 23.98 13.92 13.64
CA PRO A 141 24.74 12.90 12.89
C PRO A 141 24.15 11.49 13.02
N HIS A 142 23.56 11.16 14.18
CA HIS A 142 22.97 9.84 14.42
C HIS A 142 21.59 9.71 13.79
N VAL A 143 20.80 10.78 13.79
CA VAL A 143 19.52 10.82 13.06
C VAL A 143 19.77 10.67 11.55
N LEU A 144 20.73 11.40 11.00
CA LEU A 144 21.10 11.30 9.58
C LEU A 144 21.63 9.90 9.22
N ALA A 145 22.46 9.30 10.09
CA ALA A 145 22.96 7.95 9.87
C ALA A 145 21.84 6.89 9.90
N GLU A 146 20.82 7.08 10.73
CA GLU A 146 19.62 6.24 10.66
C GLU A 146 18.88 6.50 9.35
N GLN A 147 18.56 7.74 9.00
CA GLN A 147 17.91 8.08 7.73
C GLN A 147 18.61 7.44 6.51
N GLU A 148 19.94 7.47 6.46
CA GLU A 148 20.71 6.87 5.37
C GLU A 148 20.63 5.33 5.34
N LYS A 149 20.67 4.66 6.51
CA LYS A 149 20.43 3.21 6.59
C LYS A 149 19.05 2.85 6.05
N LEU A 150 18.05 3.69 6.33
CA LEU A 150 16.68 3.49 5.86
C LEU A 150 16.55 3.72 4.36
N ARG A 151 17.29 4.70 3.82
CA ARG A 151 17.38 4.94 2.37
C ARG A 151 17.96 3.74 1.63
N HIS A 152 18.98 3.07 2.16
CA HIS A 152 19.58 1.90 1.52
C HIS A 152 18.76 0.61 1.69
N LEU A 153 17.91 0.52 2.71
CA LEU A 153 16.95 -0.58 2.88
C LEU A 153 15.69 -0.42 2.02
N ALA A 154 15.59 0.64 1.22
CA ALA A 154 14.42 1.04 0.42
C ALA A 154 14.12 0.14 -0.79
N ARG A 155 14.03 -1.18 -0.60
CA ARG A 155 12.93 -1.92 -1.22
C ARG A 155 11.79 -1.83 -0.25
N ALA A 156 11.10 -0.70 -0.30
CA ALA A 156 9.91 -0.54 0.49
C ALA A 156 8.91 -1.64 0.10
N THR A 157 8.28 -2.26 1.08
CA THR A 157 7.28 -3.31 0.85
C THR A 157 6.09 -3.08 1.77
N THR A 158 4.90 -3.53 1.37
CA THR A 158 3.73 -3.44 2.25
C THR A 158 3.62 -4.72 3.09
N SER A 159 2.80 -4.68 4.15
CA SER A 159 2.37 -5.92 4.80
C SER A 159 1.74 -6.88 3.78
N GLY A 160 1.91 -8.20 3.94
CA GLY A 160 1.40 -9.19 2.97
C GLY A 160 -0.11 -9.08 2.74
N ARG A 161 -0.87 -8.68 3.76
CA ARG A 161 -2.29 -8.36 3.64
C ARG A 161 -2.54 -7.16 2.72
N THR A 162 -1.82 -6.06 2.94
CA THR A 162 -1.96 -4.85 2.12
C THR A 162 -1.50 -5.11 0.68
N ALA A 163 -0.46 -5.93 0.49
CA ALA A 163 -0.02 -6.34 -0.84
C ALA A 163 -1.14 -7.06 -1.61
N HIS A 164 -1.79 -8.04 -0.96
CA HIS A 164 -2.91 -8.78 -1.55
C HIS A 164 -4.10 -7.87 -1.89
N MET A 165 -4.41 -6.89 -1.03
CA MET A 165 -5.47 -5.90 -1.28
C MET A 165 -5.16 -5.02 -2.50
N ILE A 166 -3.89 -4.60 -2.64
CA ILE A 166 -3.43 -3.81 -3.78
C ILE A 166 -3.46 -4.64 -5.06
N GLU A 167 -3.00 -5.89 -5.02
CA GLU A 167 -3.07 -6.80 -6.18
C GLU A 167 -4.51 -6.96 -6.67
N HIS A 168 -5.45 -7.21 -5.76
CA HIS A 168 -6.86 -7.34 -6.09
C HIS A 168 -7.44 -6.03 -6.65
N LEU A 169 -7.06 -4.87 -6.10
CA LEU A 169 -7.42 -3.56 -6.65
C LEU A 169 -6.90 -3.40 -8.09
N LEU A 170 -5.62 -3.66 -8.33
CA LEU A 170 -4.99 -3.47 -9.64
C LEU A 170 -5.60 -4.41 -10.68
N GLN A 171 -5.93 -5.63 -10.30
CA GLN A 171 -6.68 -6.59 -11.11
C GLN A 171 -8.06 -6.02 -11.45
N ARG A 172 -8.80 -5.52 -10.46
CA ARG A 172 -10.13 -4.94 -10.65
C ARG A 172 -10.09 -3.72 -11.56
N MET A 173 -9.11 -2.83 -11.39
CA MET A 173 -8.98 -1.63 -12.20
C MET A 173 -8.49 -1.94 -13.62
N SER A 174 -7.61 -2.93 -13.80
CA SER A 174 -7.25 -3.44 -15.13
C SER A 174 -8.49 -3.97 -15.86
N ARG A 175 -9.38 -4.67 -15.14
CA ARG A 175 -10.64 -5.14 -15.68
C ARG A 175 -11.58 -3.99 -16.06
N ALA A 176 -11.73 -3.00 -15.18
CA ALA A 176 -12.56 -1.82 -15.44
C ALA A 176 -12.06 -1.02 -16.66
N ALA A 177 -10.75 -0.88 -16.84
CA ALA A 177 -10.16 -0.22 -18.00
C ALA A 177 -10.70 -0.80 -19.32
N ILE A 178 -10.75 -2.12 -19.42
CA ILE A 178 -11.19 -2.79 -20.64
C ILE A 178 -12.72 -2.85 -20.73
N GLN A 179 -13.41 -3.25 -19.66
CA GLN A 179 -14.86 -3.51 -19.69
C GLN A 179 -15.69 -2.24 -19.73
N ASP A 180 -15.32 -1.27 -18.91
CA ASP A 180 -16.13 -0.09 -18.66
C ASP A 180 -15.71 1.08 -19.55
N LEU A 181 -14.45 1.12 -19.96
CA LEU A 181 -13.84 2.23 -20.70
C LEU A 181 -13.34 1.82 -22.10
N GLY A 182 -13.28 0.52 -22.42
CA GLY A 182 -12.84 0.05 -23.74
C GLY A 182 -11.36 0.30 -24.04
N ILE A 183 -10.54 0.47 -23.01
CA ILE A 183 -9.10 0.76 -23.14
C ILE A 183 -8.35 -0.55 -23.43
N ALA A 184 -7.50 -0.56 -24.46
CA ALA A 184 -6.55 -1.64 -24.70
C ALA A 184 -5.22 -1.35 -23.97
N PRO A 185 -4.55 -2.38 -23.40
CA PRO A 185 -3.23 -2.20 -22.80
C PRO A 185 -2.20 -1.76 -23.85
N PRO A 186 -1.22 -0.91 -23.50
CA PRO A 186 -0.15 -0.55 -24.43
C PRO A 186 0.64 -1.80 -24.84
N PRO A 187 0.97 -2.00 -26.13
CA PRO A 187 1.90 -3.06 -26.51
C PRO A 187 3.26 -2.80 -25.86
N ALA A 188 3.86 -3.82 -25.24
CA ALA A 188 5.28 -3.77 -24.88
C ALA A 188 6.09 -3.70 -26.19
N ARG A 189 7.00 -2.72 -26.37
CA ARG A 189 7.79 -2.60 -27.61
C ARG A 189 8.72 -3.81 -27.77
N SER A 190 8.95 -4.37 -28.98
CA SER A 190 9.26 -3.68 -30.26
C SER A 190 8.60 -4.36 -31.49
N PRO A 191 8.82 -3.91 -32.74
CA PRO A 191 7.76 -3.44 -33.64
C PRO A 191 7.39 -4.43 -34.77
N VAL A 192 6.37 -4.01 -35.53
CA VAL A 192 6.10 -4.26 -36.96
C VAL A 192 4.78 -4.99 -37.26
N GLU A 193 3.97 -4.25 -38.01
CA GLU A 193 2.90 -4.57 -38.96
C GLU A 193 1.62 -5.28 -38.49
N GLU A 194 0.51 -4.59 -38.81
CA GLU A 194 -0.82 -5.14 -38.99
C GLU A 194 -0.76 -6.48 -39.73
N HIS A 195 -1.30 -7.55 -39.14
CA HIS A 195 -2.30 -8.47 -39.70
C HIS A 195 -2.57 -9.63 -38.72
N ALA A 196 -3.85 -9.85 -38.42
CA ALA A 196 -4.43 -10.87 -37.52
C ALA A 196 -3.97 -10.80 -36.05
N ALA A 197 -4.93 -10.63 -35.12
CA ALA A 197 -4.64 -10.64 -33.69
C ALA A 197 -3.84 -11.90 -33.32
N PRO A 198 -2.62 -11.77 -32.76
CA PRO A 198 -1.84 -12.93 -32.34
C PRO A 198 -2.61 -13.69 -31.25
N PRO A 199 -2.48 -15.04 -31.19
CA PRO A 199 -3.04 -15.80 -30.09
C PRO A 199 -2.45 -15.25 -28.78
N THR A 200 -3.28 -14.83 -27.85
CA THR A 200 -2.82 -14.44 -26.52
C THR A 200 -2.47 -15.68 -25.70
N ALA A 201 -1.58 -15.50 -24.72
CA ALA A 201 -1.12 -16.57 -23.84
C ALA A 201 -2.26 -17.29 -23.10
N LEU A 202 -3.36 -16.57 -22.80
CA LEU A 202 -4.53 -17.10 -22.12
C LEU A 202 -5.80 -16.63 -22.84
N ARG A 203 -6.64 -17.55 -23.30
CA ARG A 203 -7.93 -17.21 -23.90
C ARG A 203 -9.00 -18.23 -23.57
N PHE A 204 -10.21 -17.78 -23.24
CA PHE A 204 -11.35 -18.70 -23.21
C PHE A 204 -11.80 -19.05 -24.64
N THR A 205 -12.22 -20.29 -24.86
CA THR A 205 -12.85 -20.70 -26.12
C THR A 205 -14.09 -19.86 -26.45
N THR A 206 -14.78 -19.39 -25.41
CA THR A 206 -15.85 -18.41 -25.50
C THR A 206 -15.78 -17.54 -24.24
N PRO A 207 -15.69 -16.22 -24.35
CA PRO A 207 -15.54 -15.34 -23.18
C PRO A 207 -16.88 -14.98 -22.50
N PHE A 208 -18.01 -15.38 -23.10
CA PHE A 208 -19.36 -15.16 -22.56
C PHE A 208 -20.25 -16.38 -22.81
N TYR A 209 -20.68 -17.05 -21.75
CA TYR A 209 -21.59 -18.19 -21.80
C TYR A 209 -23.00 -17.76 -21.42
N TYR A 210 -23.90 -17.75 -22.40
CA TYR A 210 -25.34 -17.59 -22.18
C TYR A 210 -26.00 -18.97 -22.25
N ARG A 211 -26.51 -19.49 -21.12
CA ARG A 211 -26.98 -20.88 -21.01
C ARG A 211 -28.31 -21.00 -20.30
N ARG A 212 -29.08 -22.06 -20.58
CA ARG A 212 -30.32 -22.34 -19.84
C ARG A 212 -30.00 -22.96 -18.47
N PRO A 213 -30.82 -22.68 -17.45
CA PRO A 213 -30.78 -23.45 -16.21
C PRO A 213 -31.04 -24.95 -16.43
N GLY A 214 -30.54 -25.81 -15.54
CA GLY A 214 -30.78 -27.25 -15.51
C GLY A 214 -29.95 -28.09 -16.49
N HIS A 215 -29.05 -27.48 -17.27
CA HIS A 215 -28.19 -28.20 -18.23
C HIS A 215 -26.71 -27.95 -17.98
N PRO A 216 -25.88 -29.00 -17.85
CA PRO A 216 -24.45 -28.84 -17.73
C PRO A 216 -23.83 -28.34 -19.04
N PHE A 217 -22.80 -27.51 -18.93
CA PHE A 217 -22.04 -26.99 -20.07
C PHE A 217 -20.56 -26.88 -19.73
N HIS A 218 -19.73 -26.90 -20.77
CA HIS A 218 -18.28 -26.81 -20.62
C HIS A 218 -17.78 -25.40 -20.88
N VAL A 219 -16.96 -24.91 -19.96
CA VAL A 219 -16.13 -23.72 -20.14
C VAL A 219 -14.70 -24.20 -20.35
N ALA A 220 -14.01 -23.68 -21.36
CA ALA A 220 -12.63 -24.07 -21.63
C ALA A 220 -11.72 -22.86 -21.79
N LEU A 221 -10.58 -22.91 -21.12
CA LEU A 221 -9.45 -22.00 -21.28
C LEU A 221 -8.40 -22.69 -22.16
N LEU A 222 -7.92 -21.97 -23.16
CA LEU A 222 -6.76 -22.30 -23.98
C LEU A 222 -5.57 -21.51 -23.45
N VAL A 223 -4.44 -22.19 -23.32
CA VAL A 223 -3.20 -21.69 -22.74
C VAL A 223 -2.09 -21.96 -23.75
N ASP A 224 -1.41 -20.89 -24.15
CA ASP A 224 -0.21 -20.98 -24.96
C ASP A 224 1.01 -20.92 -24.03
N ALA A 225 1.57 -22.10 -23.73
CA ALA A 225 2.68 -22.24 -22.81
C ALA A 225 3.97 -21.57 -23.32
N GLU A 226 4.14 -21.40 -24.64
CA GLU A 226 5.34 -20.76 -25.22
C GLU A 226 5.41 -19.27 -24.89
N GLN A 227 4.27 -18.64 -24.58
CA GLN A 227 4.18 -17.23 -24.18
C GLN A 227 4.27 -17.02 -22.66
N LEU A 228 4.33 -18.10 -21.88
CA LEU A 228 4.36 -18.06 -20.41
C LEU A 228 5.75 -18.45 -19.88
N PRO A 229 6.14 -17.98 -18.68
CA PRO A 229 7.36 -18.46 -18.01
C PRO A 229 7.37 -19.99 -17.83
N GLU A 230 8.55 -20.64 -17.88
CA GLU A 230 8.70 -22.11 -17.75
C GLU A 230 8.05 -22.69 -16.48
N GLU A 231 8.02 -21.93 -15.38
CA GLU A 231 7.41 -22.33 -14.10
C GLU A 231 6.08 -21.60 -13.83
N ALA A 232 5.36 -21.19 -14.88
CA ALA A 232 4.11 -20.46 -14.71
C ALA A 232 3.03 -21.32 -14.01
N VAL A 233 2.33 -20.70 -13.06
CA VAL A 233 1.16 -21.26 -12.38
C VAL A 233 -0.06 -20.43 -12.78
N LEU A 234 -1.13 -21.10 -13.20
CA LEU A 234 -2.43 -20.48 -13.40
C LEU A 234 -3.08 -20.23 -12.05
N THR A 235 -3.38 -18.98 -11.73
CA THR A 235 -4.23 -18.61 -10.58
C THR A 235 -5.65 -18.39 -11.07
N ILE A 236 -6.63 -19.03 -10.44
CA ILE A 236 -8.03 -19.05 -10.89
C ILE A 236 -8.95 -18.54 -9.79
N ASP A 237 -9.66 -17.45 -10.09
CA ASP A 237 -10.67 -16.86 -9.20
C ASP A 237 -12.08 -17.13 -9.73
N TYR A 238 -12.91 -17.71 -8.87
CA TYR A 238 -14.31 -18.02 -9.15
C TYR A 238 -15.21 -17.06 -8.38
N ALA A 239 -16.00 -16.27 -9.09
CA ALA A 239 -17.11 -15.51 -8.52
C ALA A 239 -18.41 -16.14 -9.01
N LEU A 240 -18.72 -17.33 -8.48
CA LEU A 240 -19.92 -18.08 -8.83
C LEU A 240 -20.92 -18.00 -7.65
N PRO A 241 -22.19 -17.66 -7.90
CA PRO A 241 -23.23 -17.73 -6.88
C PRO A 241 -23.57 -19.19 -6.57
N ASP A 242 -24.11 -19.47 -5.38
CA ASP A 242 -24.49 -20.82 -4.94
C ASP A 242 -25.42 -21.55 -5.91
N SER A 243 -26.15 -20.81 -6.75
CA SER A 243 -27.01 -21.34 -7.81
C SER A 243 -26.27 -21.92 -9.02
N ILE A 244 -24.94 -21.76 -9.11
CA ILE A 244 -24.08 -22.29 -10.17
C ILE A 244 -23.07 -23.25 -9.54
N ALA A 245 -23.20 -24.54 -9.83
CA ALA A 245 -22.27 -25.58 -9.44
C ALA A 245 -21.18 -25.78 -10.51
N ILE A 246 -19.98 -26.10 -10.05
CA ILE A 246 -18.80 -26.40 -10.86
C ILE A 246 -18.22 -27.75 -10.42
N ASP A 247 -17.83 -28.59 -11.37
CA ASP A 247 -17.33 -29.95 -11.12
C ASP A 247 -16.00 -29.99 -10.36
N ALA A 248 -15.07 -29.11 -10.71
CA ALA A 248 -13.81 -28.90 -10.02
C ALA A 248 -13.46 -27.41 -10.00
N ALA A 249 -13.02 -26.90 -8.85
CA ALA A 249 -12.61 -25.50 -8.70
C ALA A 249 -11.14 -25.41 -8.25
N PRO A 250 -10.17 -25.88 -9.06
CA PRO A 250 -8.76 -25.70 -8.74
C PRO A 250 -8.46 -24.20 -8.67
N ARG A 251 -7.76 -23.77 -7.61
CA ARG A 251 -7.34 -22.37 -7.46
C ARG A 251 -5.99 -22.09 -8.09
N GLU A 252 -5.15 -23.11 -8.14
CA GLU A 252 -3.81 -23.06 -8.72
C GLU A 252 -3.60 -24.29 -9.61
N VAL A 253 -3.11 -24.09 -10.82
CA VAL A 253 -2.77 -25.17 -11.76
C VAL A 253 -1.43 -24.84 -12.42
N PRO A 254 -0.35 -25.58 -12.16
CA PRO A 254 0.91 -25.42 -12.88
C PRO A 254 0.71 -25.62 -14.39
N VAL A 255 1.25 -24.74 -15.22
CA VAL A 255 1.09 -24.82 -16.69
C VAL A 255 1.67 -26.13 -17.23
N ALA A 256 2.73 -26.66 -16.60
CA ALA A 256 3.31 -27.96 -16.91
C ALA A 256 2.33 -29.15 -16.78
N GLU A 257 1.28 -29.03 -15.96
CA GLU A 257 0.27 -30.09 -15.77
C GLU A 257 -0.78 -30.13 -16.89
N LEU A 258 -0.87 -29.09 -17.73
CA LEU A 258 -1.87 -29.00 -18.80
C LEU A 258 -1.55 -29.88 -20.03
N GLY A 259 -0.33 -30.44 -20.08
CA GLY A 259 0.16 -31.25 -21.20
C GLY A 259 0.24 -30.51 -22.54
N GLU A 260 0.49 -31.22 -23.63
CA GLU A 260 0.62 -30.63 -24.99
C GLU A 260 -0.67 -29.97 -25.50
N ALA A 261 -1.83 -30.28 -24.91
CA ALA A 261 -3.11 -29.72 -25.32
C ALA A 261 -3.34 -28.28 -24.84
N GLY A 262 -2.57 -27.80 -23.86
CA GLY A 262 -2.65 -26.42 -23.36
C GLY A 262 -4.07 -25.99 -23.00
N ARG A 263 -4.86 -26.87 -22.36
CA ARG A 263 -6.30 -26.65 -22.19
C ARG A 263 -6.80 -27.05 -20.81
N LEU A 264 -7.48 -26.11 -20.15
CA LEU A 264 -8.20 -26.34 -18.90
C LEU A 264 -9.71 -26.29 -19.16
N THR A 265 -10.48 -27.25 -18.65
CA THR A 265 -11.92 -27.33 -18.89
C THR A 265 -12.67 -27.54 -17.58
N TRP A 266 -13.78 -26.82 -17.43
CA TRP A 266 -14.70 -26.95 -16.31
C TRP A 266 -16.07 -27.40 -16.82
N THR A 267 -16.79 -28.17 -16.03
CA THR A 267 -18.21 -28.47 -16.25
C THR A 267 -19.03 -27.71 -15.23
N LEU A 268 -19.87 -26.79 -15.73
CA LEU A 268 -20.76 -25.98 -14.90
C LEU A 268 -22.20 -26.38 -15.12
N SER A 269 -23.00 -26.27 -14.07
CA SER A 269 -24.47 -26.41 -14.11
C SER A 269 -25.09 -25.38 -13.18
N GLY A 270 -26.33 -24.98 -13.42
CA GLY A 270 -27.02 -24.13 -12.45
C GLY A 270 -28.51 -24.08 -12.68
N GLU A 271 -29.26 -23.83 -11.63
CA GLU A 271 -30.70 -24.05 -11.58
C GLU A 271 -31.50 -22.74 -11.59
N ALA A 272 -30.87 -21.61 -11.26
CA ALA A 272 -31.56 -20.31 -11.16
C ALA A 272 -31.39 -19.48 -12.43
N ALA A 273 -32.50 -19.14 -13.08
CA ALA A 273 -32.53 -18.14 -14.14
C ALA A 273 -32.11 -16.76 -13.61
N GLY A 274 -31.32 -16.02 -14.40
CA GLY A 274 -30.75 -14.74 -14.02
C GLY A 274 -29.45 -14.82 -13.22
N ALA A 275 -29.00 -16.02 -12.83
CA ALA A 275 -27.72 -16.20 -12.15
C ALA A 275 -26.56 -15.76 -13.05
N ARG A 276 -25.62 -15.00 -12.47
CA ARG A 276 -24.41 -14.53 -13.13
C ARG A 276 -23.20 -15.03 -12.37
N GLY A 277 -22.26 -15.63 -13.08
CA GLY A 277 -21.03 -16.14 -12.53
C GLY A 277 -19.84 -15.74 -13.39
N GLU A 278 -18.66 -15.76 -12.80
CA GLU A 278 -17.42 -15.39 -13.49
C GLU A 278 -16.28 -16.33 -13.14
N ILE A 279 -15.44 -16.62 -14.13
CA ILE A 279 -14.17 -17.31 -13.98
C ILE A 279 -13.07 -16.38 -14.49
N ASN A 280 -12.11 -16.04 -13.65
CA ASN A 280 -10.93 -15.27 -14.02
C ASN A 280 -9.70 -16.16 -13.91
N VAL A 281 -8.81 -16.09 -14.90
CA VAL A 281 -7.56 -16.86 -14.89
C VAL A 281 -6.40 -15.93 -15.16
N ARG A 282 -5.32 -16.08 -14.40
CA ARG A 282 -4.06 -15.33 -14.56
C ARG A 282 -2.86 -16.25 -14.63
N ALA A 283 -1.85 -15.80 -15.37
CA ALA A 283 -0.51 -16.37 -15.37
C ALA A 283 0.50 -15.23 -15.55
N GLY A 284 1.15 -14.80 -14.46
CA GLY A 284 2.01 -13.62 -14.48
C GLY A 284 1.27 -12.36 -14.95
N ALA A 285 1.68 -11.83 -16.10
CA ALA A 285 1.12 -10.62 -16.71
C ALA A 285 -0.15 -10.86 -17.56
N TYR A 286 -0.42 -12.12 -17.90
CA TYR A 286 -1.54 -12.49 -18.77
C TYR A 286 -2.80 -12.75 -17.97
N TRP A 287 -3.94 -12.42 -18.57
CA TRP A 287 -5.22 -12.71 -17.96
C TRP A 287 -6.32 -13.00 -18.98
N ALA A 288 -7.22 -13.89 -18.59
CA ALA A 288 -8.43 -14.22 -19.33
C ALA A 288 -9.63 -14.18 -18.38
N TRP A 289 -10.76 -13.72 -18.90
CA TRP A 289 -12.00 -13.66 -18.15
C TRP A 289 -13.14 -14.28 -18.93
N CYS A 290 -13.97 -15.03 -18.21
CA CYS A 290 -15.19 -15.64 -18.71
C CYS A 290 -16.37 -15.21 -17.86
N GLU A 291 -17.39 -14.67 -18.52
CA GLU A 291 -18.68 -14.37 -17.91
C GLU A 291 -19.69 -15.47 -18.23
N ILE A 292 -20.50 -15.85 -17.25
CA ILE A 292 -21.53 -16.87 -17.36
C ILE A 292 -22.86 -16.25 -16.92
N VAL A 293 -23.89 -16.39 -17.76
CA VAL A 293 -25.23 -15.93 -17.47
C VAL A 293 -26.21 -17.06 -17.76
N LEU A 294 -26.98 -17.43 -16.73
CA LEU A 294 -28.08 -18.37 -16.88
C LEU A 294 -29.36 -17.62 -17.22
N SER A 295 -30.06 -18.04 -18.27
CA SER A 295 -31.32 -17.44 -18.72
C SER A 295 -32.19 -18.46 -19.42
N GLU A 296 -33.49 -18.44 -19.11
CA GLU A 296 -34.50 -19.27 -19.77
C GLU A 296 -34.59 -18.99 -21.28
N GLN A 297 -34.19 -17.79 -21.70
CA GLN A 297 -34.24 -17.33 -23.10
C GLN A 297 -33.06 -17.83 -23.95
N ALA A 298 -32.07 -18.54 -23.39
CA ALA A 298 -30.96 -19.11 -24.16
C ALA A 298 -31.49 -20.20 -25.12
N SER A 299 -30.99 -20.30 -26.36
CA SER A 299 -31.47 -21.30 -27.35
C SER A 299 -30.76 -22.67 -27.24
N HIS A 300 -31.46 -23.75 -27.61
CA HIS A 300 -30.92 -25.11 -27.71
C HIS A 300 -30.02 -25.24 -28.96
N HIS A 301 -28.78 -25.73 -28.81
CA HIS A 301 -27.80 -26.04 -29.88
C HIS A 301 -27.16 -24.82 -30.56
N GLY A 302 -25.85 -24.74 -30.85
CA GLY A 302 -24.94 -25.82 -31.20
C GLY A 302 -25.07 -26.15 -32.69
N GLN A 303 -24.46 -25.33 -33.55
CA GLN A 303 -24.43 -25.39 -35.03
C GLN A 303 -25.58 -24.69 -35.81
N GLY A 304 -25.20 -23.65 -36.56
CA GLY A 304 -25.87 -23.27 -37.82
C GLY A 304 -26.92 -22.14 -37.81
N GLY A 305 -26.49 -20.87 -37.73
CA GLY A 305 -27.13 -19.66 -38.29
C GLY A 305 -28.49 -19.20 -37.71
N VAL A 306 -28.78 -17.94 -37.44
CA VAL A 306 -28.05 -16.65 -37.43
C VAL A 306 -28.68 -15.85 -36.28
N PRO A 307 -27.92 -15.39 -35.28
CA PRO A 307 -28.42 -14.35 -34.38
C PRO A 307 -28.10 -12.98 -34.98
N HIS A 308 -29.06 -12.05 -34.95
CA HIS A 308 -28.79 -10.63 -35.21
C HIS A 308 -27.55 -10.17 -34.44
N PRO A 309 -26.69 -9.34 -35.06
CA PRO A 309 -25.34 -9.10 -34.54
C PRO A 309 -25.45 -8.40 -33.18
N PRO A 310 -24.99 -9.00 -32.07
CA PRO A 310 -24.54 -8.16 -30.98
C PRO A 310 -23.46 -7.28 -31.62
N ARG A 311 -23.61 -5.95 -31.52
CA ARG A 311 -22.59 -4.97 -31.92
C ARG A 311 -21.22 -5.58 -31.65
N HIS A 312 -20.38 -5.66 -32.68
CA HIS A 312 -18.99 -6.12 -32.57
C HIS A 312 -18.27 -5.29 -31.51
N GLY A 313 -18.41 -5.68 -30.24
CA GLY A 313 -17.37 -5.43 -29.27
C GLY A 313 -16.17 -6.23 -29.72
N PRO A 314 -14.94 -5.70 -29.57
CA PRO A 314 -13.73 -6.47 -29.84
C PRO A 314 -13.83 -7.81 -29.09
N ALA A 315 -13.30 -8.87 -29.72
CA ALA A 315 -13.23 -10.19 -29.12
C ALA A 315 -12.74 -10.05 -27.68
N ARG A 316 -13.52 -10.56 -26.70
CA ARG A 316 -13.22 -10.41 -25.27
C ARG A 316 -12.11 -11.37 -24.86
N ASP A 317 -10.94 -11.12 -25.43
CA ASP A 317 -9.63 -11.54 -25.00
C ASP A 317 -8.94 -10.27 -24.50
N HIS A 318 -8.35 -10.35 -23.32
CA HIS A 318 -7.78 -9.18 -22.66
C HIS A 318 -6.26 -9.14 -22.72
N GLY A 319 -5.62 -10.16 -23.31
CA GLY A 319 -4.17 -10.24 -23.49
C GLY A 319 -3.42 -10.03 -22.18
N GLU A 320 -2.81 -8.85 -22.04
CA GLU A 320 -1.96 -8.49 -20.91
C GLU A 320 -2.61 -7.44 -20.01
N ALA A 321 -2.42 -7.53 -18.70
CA ALA A 321 -3.00 -6.57 -17.76
C ALA A 321 -2.34 -5.18 -17.88
N MET A 322 -3.16 -4.14 -17.71
CA MET A 322 -2.74 -2.73 -17.73
C MET A 322 -1.99 -2.34 -16.46
N PHE A 323 -2.38 -2.88 -15.31
CA PHE A 323 -1.66 -2.69 -14.05
C PHE A 323 -1.13 -4.04 -13.58
N LEU A 324 0.15 -4.30 -13.81
CA LEU A 324 0.84 -5.54 -13.43
C LEU A 324 1.23 -5.58 -11.96
N GLY A 325 1.30 -4.43 -11.32
CA GLY A 325 1.70 -4.33 -9.94
C GLY A 325 2.06 -2.91 -9.58
N TYR A 326 2.81 -2.79 -8.50
CA TYR A 326 3.31 -1.55 -7.99
C TYR A 326 4.72 -1.76 -7.45
N GLU A 327 5.47 -0.68 -7.39
CA GLU A 327 6.79 -0.71 -6.80
C GLU A 327 7.06 0.59 -6.09
N PHE A 328 7.81 0.50 -5.00
CA PHE A 328 8.25 1.65 -4.27
C PHE A 328 9.67 2.00 -4.70
N ARG A 329 9.85 3.21 -5.23
CA ARG A 329 11.14 3.67 -5.73
C ARG A 329 11.38 5.11 -5.30
N ASN A 330 12.64 5.43 -5.05
CA ASN A 330 13.02 6.83 -4.93
C ASN A 330 13.13 7.41 -6.34
N LEU A 331 12.20 8.30 -6.69
CA LEU A 331 12.21 9.01 -7.96
C LEU A 331 12.82 10.39 -7.69
N GLU A 332 14.16 10.47 -7.69
CA GLU A 332 14.94 11.64 -7.22
C GLU A 332 14.62 12.95 -7.97
N ASP A 333 14.07 12.85 -9.19
CA ASP A 333 13.81 13.99 -10.09
C ASP A 333 12.32 14.38 -10.22
N THR A 334 11.41 13.80 -9.43
CA THR A 334 9.98 14.18 -9.48
C THR A 334 9.41 14.55 -8.10
N LEU A 335 8.58 15.60 -8.09
CA LEU A 335 7.76 16.00 -6.95
C LEU A 335 6.50 15.13 -6.82
N ASP A 336 6.18 14.33 -7.83
CA ASP A 336 4.99 13.49 -7.84
C ASP A 336 5.12 12.37 -6.80
N ARG A 337 4.03 12.17 -6.06
CA ARG A 337 3.97 11.16 -4.98
C ARG A 337 3.86 9.74 -5.53
N ALA A 338 3.28 9.59 -6.72
CA ALA A 338 3.21 8.33 -7.45
C ALA A 338 3.02 8.62 -8.94
N VAL A 339 3.52 7.73 -9.80
CA VAL A 339 3.39 7.81 -11.25
C VAL A 339 3.11 6.42 -11.83
N TYR A 340 2.50 6.37 -13.01
CA TYR A 340 2.40 5.13 -13.76
C TYR A 340 3.62 4.99 -14.69
N SER A 341 4.27 3.84 -14.69
CA SER A 341 5.31 3.48 -15.67
C SER A 341 4.67 2.68 -16.81
N PRO A 342 4.53 3.24 -18.02
CA PRO A 342 3.97 2.50 -19.15
C PRO A 342 4.82 1.32 -19.60
N GLU A 343 6.14 1.41 -19.42
CA GLU A 343 7.10 0.37 -19.81
C GLU A 343 6.97 -0.86 -18.91
N GLU A 344 6.85 -0.65 -17.61
CA GLU A 344 6.74 -1.75 -16.63
C GLU A 344 5.29 -2.11 -16.32
N ARG A 345 4.34 -1.26 -16.75
CA ARG A 345 2.92 -1.32 -16.41
C ARG A 345 2.67 -1.41 -14.90
N LYS A 346 3.50 -0.70 -14.15
CA LYS A 346 3.46 -0.64 -12.69
C LYS A 346 3.18 0.78 -12.23
N ILE A 347 2.53 0.88 -11.09
CA ILE A 347 2.42 2.14 -10.36
C ILE A 347 3.66 2.29 -9.48
N LEU A 348 4.47 3.31 -9.75
CA LEU A 348 5.66 3.63 -9.00
C LEU A 348 5.30 4.64 -7.92
N ILE A 349 5.40 4.24 -6.65
CA ILE A 349 5.18 5.13 -5.51
C ILE A 349 6.52 5.74 -5.11
N ASN A 350 6.58 7.07 -5.13
CA ASN A 350 7.80 7.81 -4.89
C ASN A 350 8.14 7.85 -3.40
N THR A 351 9.08 7.03 -2.95
CA THR A 351 9.57 7.03 -1.57
C THR A 351 10.45 8.24 -1.24
N GLY A 352 10.84 9.04 -2.24
CA GLY A 352 11.51 10.32 -2.07
C GLY A 352 10.55 11.46 -1.70
N ALA A 353 9.24 11.30 -1.95
CA ALA A 353 8.26 12.35 -1.68
C ALA A 353 8.04 12.56 -0.17
N PRO A 354 8.15 13.79 0.37
CA PRO A 354 8.09 14.04 1.82
C PRO A 354 6.82 13.53 2.50
N THR A 355 5.68 13.62 1.82
CA THR A 355 4.39 13.16 2.35
C THR A 355 4.27 11.64 2.36
N VAL A 356 4.95 10.95 1.45
CA VAL A 356 5.00 9.48 1.39
C VAL A 356 5.92 8.94 2.48
N GLN A 357 7.05 9.60 2.72
CA GLN A 357 8.02 9.24 3.76
C GLN A 357 7.43 9.20 5.17
N LEU A 358 6.38 9.99 5.45
CA LEU A 358 5.66 9.94 6.74
C LEU A 358 5.03 8.59 7.05
N TYR A 359 4.81 7.76 6.02
CA TYR A 359 4.11 6.50 6.09
C TYR A 359 5.01 5.27 5.87
N VAL A 360 6.29 5.51 5.63
CA VAL A 360 7.33 4.48 5.48
C VAL A 360 8.05 4.33 6.81
N ASP A 361 8.12 3.11 7.32
CA ASP A 361 8.85 2.79 8.54
C ASP A 361 10.37 2.79 8.31
N GLY A 362 11.13 2.74 9.40
CA GLY A 362 12.58 2.57 9.32
C GLY A 362 13.06 1.16 8.98
N ARG A 363 12.35 0.46 8.10
CA ARG A 363 12.85 -0.68 7.34
C ARG A 363 12.41 -0.58 5.87
N GLY A 364 11.80 0.53 5.47
CA GLY A 364 11.18 0.71 4.17
C GLY A 364 9.75 0.19 4.10
N HIS A 365 9.17 -0.45 5.11
CA HIS A 365 7.81 -0.95 5.00
C HIS A 365 6.78 0.14 5.15
N PHE A 366 5.72 0.09 4.37
CA PHE A 366 4.58 0.98 4.58
C PHE A 366 3.81 0.54 5.81
N ARG A 367 3.58 1.48 6.73
CA ARG A 367 2.72 1.27 7.91
C ARG A 367 1.30 0.95 7.45
N ASP A 368 0.56 0.14 8.21
CA ASP A 368 -0.86 -0.09 7.91
C ASP A 368 -1.70 1.20 7.98
N SER A 369 -1.24 2.23 8.72
CA SER A 369 -1.84 3.58 8.70
C SER A 369 -1.72 4.27 7.34
N ALA A 370 -0.85 3.80 6.45
CA ALA A 370 -0.66 4.32 5.12
C ALA A 370 -1.74 3.91 4.13
N ARG A 371 -2.63 2.97 4.48
CA ARG A 371 -3.65 2.43 3.56
C ARG A 371 -4.51 3.51 2.93
N LEU A 372 -4.87 4.56 3.67
CA LEU A 372 -5.63 5.69 3.12
C LEU A 372 -4.82 6.50 2.11
N LEU A 373 -3.54 6.76 2.40
CA LEU A 373 -2.64 7.42 1.46
C LEU A 373 -2.45 6.55 0.20
N LEU A 374 -2.19 5.26 0.37
CA LEU A 374 -2.05 4.32 -0.75
C LEU A 374 -3.31 4.33 -1.61
N ALA A 375 -4.49 4.26 -1.02
CA ALA A 375 -5.76 4.34 -1.74
C ALA A 375 -5.87 5.64 -2.57
N GLU A 376 -5.49 6.79 -2.01
CA GLU A 376 -5.46 8.07 -2.71
C GLU A 376 -4.47 8.05 -3.89
N LEU A 377 -3.23 7.60 -3.66
CA LEU A 377 -2.19 7.55 -4.69
C LEU A 377 -2.55 6.60 -5.84
N PHE A 378 -3.04 5.40 -5.50
CA PHE A 378 -3.51 4.43 -6.50
C PHE A 378 -4.69 5.00 -7.29
N LEU A 379 -5.68 5.59 -6.61
CA LEU A 379 -6.84 6.17 -7.29
C LEU A 379 -6.44 7.29 -8.24
N ASP A 380 -5.55 8.20 -7.81
CA ASP A 380 -5.13 9.34 -8.61
C ASP A 380 -4.37 8.90 -9.86
N VAL A 381 -3.37 8.03 -9.71
CA VAL A 381 -2.56 7.50 -10.82
C VAL A 381 -3.39 6.67 -11.79
N ILE A 382 -4.25 5.79 -11.27
CA ILE A 382 -5.14 4.97 -12.10
C ILE A 382 -6.12 5.87 -12.86
N ALA A 383 -6.76 6.83 -12.18
CA ALA A 383 -7.73 7.71 -12.82
C ALA A 383 -7.08 8.61 -13.88
N GLU A 384 -5.85 9.07 -13.64
CA GLU A 384 -5.04 9.80 -14.59
C GLU A 384 -4.75 8.98 -15.85
N GLU A 385 -4.16 7.79 -15.69
CA GLU A 385 -3.80 6.94 -16.82
C GLU A 385 -5.04 6.51 -17.61
N LEU A 386 -6.12 6.12 -16.92
CA LEU A 386 -7.38 5.75 -17.57
C LEU A 386 -8.01 6.93 -18.32
N ALA A 387 -7.90 8.16 -17.80
CA ALA A 387 -8.39 9.36 -18.48
C ALA A 387 -7.59 9.66 -19.74
N THR A 388 -6.25 9.60 -19.65
CA THR A 388 -5.33 9.76 -20.79
C THR A 388 -5.70 8.80 -21.91
N ARG A 389 -5.80 7.50 -21.59
CA ARG A 389 -6.13 6.45 -22.57
C ARG A 389 -7.52 6.57 -23.16
N SER A 390 -8.51 6.91 -22.34
CA SER A 390 -9.89 7.11 -22.80
C SER A 390 -9.96 8.22 -23.84
N LEU A 391 -9.19 9.30 -23.65
CA LEU A 391 -9.14 10.42 -24.59
C LEU A 391 -8.37 10.06 -25.86
N GLU A 392 -7.22 9.41 -25.74
CA GLU A 392 -6.43 8.91 -26.88
C GLU A 392 -7.26 7.98 -27.79
N GLY A 393 -7.97 7.01 -27.21
CA GLY A 393 -8.82 6.07 -27.95
C GLY A 393 -10.03 6.72 -28.62
N SER A 394 -10.47 7.88 -28.13
CA SER A 394 -11.60 8.64 -28.70
C SER A 394 -11.20 9.57 -29.85
N GLY A 395 -9.91 9.65 -30.20
CA GLY A 395 -9.38 10.51 -31.27
C GLY A 395 -9.53 12.01 -31.00
N ARG A 396 -9.92 12.39 -29.78
CA ARG A 396 -9.97 13.78 -29.33
C ARG A 396 -8.61 14.15 -28.77
N GLN A 397 -7.93 15.13 -29.37
CA GLN A 397 -6.93 15.91 -28.64
C GLN A 397 -7.69 16.70 -27.57
N GLY A 398 -7.96 16.03 -26.45
CA GLY A 398 -8.79 16.57 -25.37
C GLY A 398 -8.15 17.84 -24.83
N SER A 399 -8.96 18.89 -24.68
CA SER A 399 -8.53 20.06 -23.94
C SER A 399 -8.20 19.65 -22.50
N VAL A 400 -7.41 20.46 -21.79
CA VAL A 400 -7.12 20.25 -20.36
C VAL A 400 -8.42 20.07 -19.55
N ALA A 401 -9.49 20.77 -19.95
CA ALA A 401 -10.81 20.61 -19.34
C ALA A 401 -11.44 19.23 -19.57
N ASP A 402 -11.29 18.65 -20.77
CA ASP A 402 -11.79 17.31 -21.09
C ASP A 402 -11.05 16.23 -20.30
N PHE A 403 -9.74 16.39 -20.13
CA PHE A 403 -8.93 15.52 -19.28
C PHE A 403 -9.40 15.57 -17.82
N HIS A 404 -9.53 16.77 -17.25
CA HIS A 404 -10.01 16.90 -15.87
C HIS A 404 -11.43 16.36 -15.68
N ALA A 405 -12.34 16.60 -16.63
CA ALA A 405 -13.70 16.07 -16.57
C ALA A 405 -13.72 14.54 -16.63
N THR A 406 -12.91 13.94 -17.51
CA THR A 406 -12.80 12.48 -17.66
C THR A 406 -12.18 11.85 -16.41
N LYS A 407 -11.07 12.42 -15.90
CA LYS A 407 -10.42 11.99 -14.65
C LYS A 407 -11.41 12.06 -13.48
N GLN A 408 -12.16 13.16 -13.33
CA GLN A 408 -13.18 13.29 -12.28
C GLN A 408 -14.32 12.27 -12.43
N ALA A 409 -14.76 11.95 -13.64
CA ALA A 409 -15.79 10.94 -13.87
C ALA A 409 -15.31 9.55 -13.42
N ILE A 410 -14.06 9.20 -13.71
CA ILE A 410 -13.43 7.95 -13.29
C ILE A 410 -13.30 7.90 -11.76
N ILE A 411 -12.84 8.98 -11.13
CA ILE A 411 -12.76 9.10 -9.66
C ILE A 411 -14.15 8.91 -9.02
N ARG A 412 -15.20 9.54 -9.56
CA ARG A 412 -16.57 9.40 -9.04
C ARG A 412 -17.09 7.96 -9.17
N ARG A 413 -16.73 7.28 -10.27
CA ARG A 413 -17.21 5.93 -10.56
C ARG A 413 -16.55 4.87 -9.68
N TYR A 414 -15.23 4.95 -9.48
CA TYR A 414 -14.48 3.89 -8.79
C TYR A 414 -13.96 4.30 -7.41
N GLY A 415 -13.91 5.58 -7.07
CA GLY A 415 -13.24 6.07 -5.85
C GLY A 415 -13.78 5.44 -4.56
N SER A 416 -15.10 5.26 -4.44
CA SER A 416 -15.68 4.59 -3.28
C SER A 416 -15.28 3.11 -3.18
N GLU A 417 -15.11 2.43 -4.31
CA GLU A 417 -14.69 1.02 -4.36
C GLU A 417 -13.21 0.90 -3.98
N VAL A 418 -12.36 1.76 -4.56
CA VAL A 418 -10.93 1.82 -4.23
C VAL A 418 -10.72 2.08 -2.73
N HIS A 419 -11.33 3.12 -2.17
CA HIS A 419 -11.18 3.40 -0.74
C HIS A 419 -11.74 2.27 0.15
N ARG A 420 -12.85 1.63 -0.24
CA ARG A 420 -13.41 0.49 0.52
C ARG A 420 -12.46 -0.71 0.48
N ALA A 421 -11.81 -0.98 -0.65
CA ALA A 421 -10.84 -2.06 -0.77
C ALA A 421 -9.69 -1.94 0.24
N PHE A 422 -9.32 -0.72 0.64
CA PHE A 422 -8.30 -0.46 1.67
C PHE A 422 -8.82 -0.44 3.13
N LEU A 423 -10.14 -0.40 3.34
CA LEU A 423 -10.76 -0.30 4.68
C LEU A 423 -11.27 -1.64 5.24
N THR A 424 -11.71 -2.57 4.39
CA THR A 424 -12.36 -3.82 4.81
C THR A 424 -11.41 -5.04 4.92
N GLY A 425 -10.08 -4.83 4.87
CA GLY A 425 -9.07 -5.90 4.87
C GLY A 425 -8.31 -6.09 6.19
#